data_AF-A0A961ZE43-F1
#
_entry.id   AF-A0A961ZE43-F1
#
_cell.length_a   1.000
_cell.length_b   1.000
_cell.length_c   1.000
_cell.angle_alpha   90.00
_cell.angle_beta   90.00
_cell.angle_gamma   90.00
#
_symmetry.space_group_name_H-M   'P 1'
#
loop_
_entity.id
_entity.type
_entity.pdbx_description
1 polymer ?
#
loop_
_entity_poly.entity_id
_entity_poly.type
_entity_poly.pdbx_seq_one_letter_code
_entity_poly.pdbx_strand_id
1 'polypeptide(L)'
;MHKVLGFFIAIVLAAILPASAFSQGTASTLDEIYDAQKNTTNLHYDSHFGTQVEYLSSRGKAYLWFPGNSRIVKGEWIVLSETDNASSPLLMCFNYGENSYNPVTGQRGGWECQALPDYLDDLKEQTSGDMFGLARRSRVPFVLNTVPTTLQQLKDSM
;
A
#
# COMPACT_ATOMS: atom_id res chain seq x y z
N MET A 1 -10.44 -84.31 -2.98
CA MET A 1 -11.25 -83.62 -1.94
C MET A 1 -10.31 -83.17 -0.83
N HIS A 2 -10.60 -82.04 -0.15
CA HIS A 2 -9.83 -81.31 0.89
C HIS A 2 -9.14 -80.06 0.31
N LYS A 3 -9.91 -78.97 0.09
CA LYS A 3 -10.18 -77.81 0.98
C LYS A 3 -9.02 -76.78 0.96
N VAL A 4 -9.14 -75.79 0.07
CA VAL A 4 -8.33 -74.56 0.05
C VAL A 4 -8.88 -73.60 1.11
N LEU A 5 -7.99 -73.11 1.97
CA LEU A 5 -8.25 -72.16 3.05
C LEU A 5 -8.17 -70.73 2.49
N GLY A 6 -9.30 -70.03 2.46
CA GLY A 6 -9.36 -68.62 2.06
C GLY A 6 -9.10 -67.71 3.27
N PHE A 7 -8.02 -66.94 3.22
CA PHE A 7 -7.80 -65.79 4.10
C PHE A 7 -8.08 -64.52 3.29
N PHE A 8 -9.17 -63.82 3.59
CA PHE A 8 -9.40 -62.46 3.13
C PHE A 8 -8.58 -61.51 4.02
N ILE A 9 -7.50 -60.96 3.46
CA ILE A 9 -6.81 -59.82 4.05
C ILE A 9 -7.44 -58.56 3.47
N ALA A 10 -8.23 -57.86 4.29
CA ALA A 10 -8.61 -56.48 4.06
C ALA A 10 -7.42 -55.59 4.45
N ILE A 11 -6.77 -54.94 3.48
CA ILE A 11 -5.85 -53.84 3.76
C ILE A 11 -6.52 -52.54 3.32
N VAL A 12 -6.68 -51.69 4.32
CA VAL A 12 -7.25 -50.35 4.31
C VAL A 12 -6.47 -49.45 3.35
N LEU A 13 -7.17 -48.78 2.43
CA LEU A 13 -6.62 -47.65 1.69
C LEU A 13 -6.30 -46.52 2.67
N ALA A 14 -5.02 -46.30 2.97
CA ALA A 14 -4.58 -45.04 3.54
C ALA A 14 -4.59 -43.97 2.43
N ALA A 15 -5.61 -43.13 2.41
CA ALA A 15 -5.58 -41.91 1.62
C ALA A 15 -4.50 -41.00 2.20
N ILE A 16 -3.36 -40.92 1.51
CA ILE A 16 -2.33 -39.93 1.79
C ILE A 16 -2.91 -38.59 1.33
N LEU A 17 -3.47 -37.82 2.26
CA LEU A 17 -3.74 -36.41 2.02
C LEU A 17 -2.40 -35.69 1.87
N PRO A 18 -2.11 -35.01 0.75
CA PRO A 18 -0.97 -34.12 0.71
C PRO A 18 -1.23 -33.00 1.71
N ALA A 19 -0.44 -32.95 2.77
CA ALA A 19 -0.36 -31.78 3.64
C ALA A 19 0.35 -30.68 2.86
N SER A 20 -0.42 -29.90 2.10
CA SER A 20 0.07 -28.65 1.53
C SER A 20 0.25 -27.64 2.67
N ALA A 21 1.41 -27.66 3.32
CA ALA A 21 1.80 -26.60 4.24
C ALA A 21 2.11 -25.35 3.40
N PHE A 22 1.19 -24.39 3.42
CA PHE A 22 1.36 -23.07 2.82
C PHE A 22 2.53 -22.35 3.50
N SER A 23 3.70 -22.34 2.85
CA SER A 23 4.71 -21.32 3.07
C SER A 23 4.47 -20.16 2.09
N GLN A 24 3.32 -19.49 2.23
CA GLN A 24 3.00 -18.24 1.52
C GLN A 24 3.01 -17.09 2.53
N GLY A 25 4.14 -16.91 3.21
CA GLY A 25 4.34 -15.88 4.22
C GLY A 25 5.16 -14.70 3.66
N THR A 26 4.79 -13.48 4.08
CA THR A 26 5.39 -12.17 3.75
C THR A 26 5.42 -11.73 2.29
N ALA A 27 6.01 -12.48 1.37
CA ALA A 27 6.16 -12.03 -0.02
C ALA A 27 4.81 -11.83 -0.72
N SER A 28 3.88 -12.79 -0.55
CA SER A 28 2.51 -12.65 -1.06
C SER A 28 1.76 -11.48 -0.43
N THR A 29 1.97 -11.23 0.87
CA THR A 29 1.33 -10.10 1.57
C THR A 29 1.86 -8.75 1.09
N LEU A 30 3.17 -8.63 0.87
CA LEU A 30 3.78 -7.41 0.30
C LEU A 30 3.24 -7.13 -1.11
N ASP A 31 3.18 -8.15 -1.96
CA ASP A 31 2.65 -8.04 -3.32
C ASP A 31 1.15 -7.67 -3.29
N GLU A 32 0.35 -8.25 -2.39
CA GLU A 32 -1.06 -7.90 -2.22
C GLU A 32 -1.28 -6.44 -1.82
N ILE A 33 -0.47 -5.92 -0.89
CA ILE A 33 -0.57 -4.52 -0.45
C ILE A 33 -0.08 -3.58 -1.55
N TYR A 34 1.04 -3.92 -2.20
CA TYR A 34 1.51 -3.16 -3.35
C TYR A 34 0.43 -3.12 -4.44
N ASP A 35 -0.23 -4.24 -4.72
CA ASP A 35 -1.28 -4.36 -5.72
C ASP A 35 -2.55 -3.58 -5.35
N ALA A 36 -2.88 -3.52 -4.06
CA ALA A 36 -4.00 -2.71 -3.57
C ALA A 36 -3.72 -1.20 -3.65
N GLN A 37 -2.45 -0.78 -3.53
CA GLN A 37 -2.08 0.64 -3.49
C GLN A 37 -1.62 1.17 -4.85
N LYS A 38 -1.10 0.32 -5.74
CA LYS A 38 -0.62 0.77 -7.05
C LYS A 38 -1.77 1.25 -7.93
N ASN A 39 -1.48 2.28 -8.72
CA ASN A 39 -2.42 2.95 -9.61
C ASN A 39 -3.67 3.46 -8.88
N THR A 40 -3.49 4.06 -7.70
CA THR A 40 -4.59 4.65 -6.93
C THR A 40 -4.31 6.11 -6.60
N THR A 41 -5.38 6.90 -6.53
CA THR A 41 -5.39 8.22 -5.91
C THR A 41 -5.98 8.06 -4.51
N ASN A 42 -5.20 8.48 -3.51
CA ASN A 42 -5.51 8.36 -2.09
C ASN A 42 -5.70 9.74 -1.49
N LEU A 43 -6.76 9.93 -0.72
CA LEU A 43 -6.96 11.10 0.12
C LEU A 43 -6.73 10.68 1.57
N HIS A 44 -5.76 11.33 2.19
CA HIS A 44 -5.46 11.18 3.61
C HIS A 44 -5.84 12.44 4.37
N TYR A 45 -6.27 12.27 5.62
CA TYR A 45 -6.52 13.38 6.52
C TYR A 45 -6.08 13.02 7.94
N ASP A 46 -5.22 13.89 8.49
CA ASP A 46 -4.90 13.95 9.91
C ASP A 46 -5.07 15.38 10.42
N SER A 47 -5.31 15.50 11.72
CA SER A 47 -5.47 16.78 12.43
C SER A 47 -4.21 17.65 12.48
N HIS A 48 -3.00 17.09 12.37
CA HIS A 48 -1.74 17.84 12.44
C HIS A 48 -1.34 18.44 11.08
N PHE A 49 -1.53 17.71 9.98
CA PHE A 49 -1.10 18.15 8.63
C PHE A 49 -2.24 18.42 7.64
N GLY A 50 -3.48 18.04 7.94
CA GLY A 50 -4.67 18.31 7.13
C GLY A 50 -4.85 17.35 5.94
N THR A 51 -5.68 17.75 4.97
CA THR A 51 -5.97 16.94 3.79
C THR A 51 -4.78 16.91 2.83
N GLN A 52 -4.29 15.72 2.50
CA GLN A 52 -3.34 15.52 1.41
C GLN A 52 -3.89 14.51 0.39
N VAL A 53 -3.48 14.68 -0.87
CA VAL A 53 -3.84 13.76 -1.95
C VAL A 53 -2.58 13.22 -2.60
N GLU A 54 -2.52 11.91 -2.77
CA GLU A 54 -1.38 11.25 -3.39
C GLU A 54 -1.80 10.26 -4.47
N TYR A 55 -1.19 10.36 -5.65
CA TYR A 55 -1.28 9.32 -6.67
C TYR A 55 -0.06 8.40 -6.59
N LEU A 56 -0.32 7.10 -6.37
CA LEU A 56 0.68 6.04 -6.36
C LEU A 56 0.64 5.28 -7.69
N SER A 57 1.69 5.36 -8.48
CA SER A 57 1.78 4.62 -9.75
C SER A 57 2.32 3.20 -9.55
N SER A 58 1.97 2.28 -10.45
CA SER A 58 2.52 0.91 -10.48
C SER A 58 3.99 0.78 -10.87
N ARG A 59 4.72 1.89 -10.95
CA ARG A 59 6.18 1.90 -11.12
C ARG A 59 6.89 2.48 -9.90
N GLY A 60 6.22 2.48 -8.75
CA GLY A 60 6.79 3.01 -7.51
C GLY A 60 7.00 4.52 -7.53
N LYS A 61 6.35 5.28 -8.43
CA LYS A 61 6.35 6.76 -8.38
C LYS A 61 5.17 7.28 -7.61
N ALA A 62 5.43 8.26 -6.76
CA ALA A 62 4.47 8.96 -5.92
C ALA A 62 4.33 10.43 -6.36
N TYR A 63 3.11 10.94 -6.35
CA TYR A 63 2.81 12.31 -6.74
C TYR A 63 1.90 12.94 -5.68
N LEU A 64 2.52 13.73 -4.81
CA LEU A 64 1.88 14.30 -3.64
C LEU A 64 1.42 15.73 -3.91
N TRP A 65 0.12 15.94 -3.70
CA TRP A 65 -0.53 17.22 -3.57
C TRP A 65 -0.74 17.51 -2.09
N PHE A 66 0.22 18.22 -1.50
CA PHE A 66 0.25 18.53 -0.07
C PHE A 66 -0.31 19.92 0.23
N PRO A 67 -0.93 20.15 1.40
CA PRO A 67 -1.36 21.48 1.84
C PRO A 67 -0.31 22.57 1.72
N GLY A 68 -0.72 23.76 1.27
CA GLY A 68 0.17 24.91 1.12
C GLY A 68 1.14 24.86 -0.07
N ASN A 69 1.38 23.70 -0.67
CA ASN A 69 2.28 23.57 -1.82
C ASN A 69 1.63 24.11 -3.11
N SER A 70 2.41 24.86 -3.89
CA SER A 70 2.01 25.35 -5.22
C SER A 70 2.43 24.43 -6.38
N ARG A 71 3.12 23.33 -6.06
CA ARG A 71 3.66 22.35 -7.00
C ARG A 71 3.41 20.94 -6.50
N ILE A 72 3.26 20.01 -7.45
CA ILE A 72 3.20 18.58 -7.13
C ILE A 72 4.59 18.16 -6.67
N VAL A 73 4.65 17.54 -5.49
CA VAL A 73 5.86 16.93 -4.97
C VAL A 73 5.97 15.55 -5.60
N LYS A 74 7.09 15.29 -6.29
CA LYS A 74 7.30 14.04 -7.02
C LYS A 74 8.30 13.19 -6.25
N GLY A 75 7.99 11.92 -6.11
CA GLY A 75 8.81 11.01 -5.35
C GLY A 75 8.66 9.57 -5.77
N GLU A 76 9.07 8.70 -4.87
CA GLU A 76 9.01 7.25 -4.98
C GLU A 76 8.26 6.69 -3.78
N TRP A 77 7.62 5.55 -3.96
CA TRP A 77 6.97 4.79 -2.89
C TRP A 77 7.28 3.31 -3.02
N ILE A 78 7.37 2.64 -1.88
CA ILE A 78 7.57 1.19 -1.76
C ILE A 78 6.83 0.68 -0.52
N VAL A 79 6.48 -0.59 -0.53
CA VAL A 79 6.01 -1.32 0.65
C VAL A 79 7.11 -2.31 1.00
N LEU A 80 7.50 -2.35 2.27
CA LEU A 80 8.55 -3.24 2.76
C LEU A 80 8.12 -3.89 4.08
N SER A 81 8.82 -4.96 4.43
CA SER A 81 8.75 -5.55 5.77
C SER A 81 9.97 -5.05 6.55
N GLU A 82 9.81 -4.69 7.82
CA GLU A 82 10.94 -4.21 8.64
C GLU A 82 12.04 -5.28 8.80
N THR A 83 11.65 -6.56 8.86
CA THR A 83 12.57 -7.71 8.82
C THR A 83 12.00 -8.83 7.93
N ASP A 84 12.81 -9.84 7.61
CA ASP A 84 12.37 -10.96 6.75
C ASP A 84 11.42 -11.95 7.45
N ASN A 85 11.05 -11.71 8.71
CA ASN A 85 10.09 -12.54 9.45
C ASN A 85 8.64 -12.24 9.04
N ALA A 86 7.85 -13.30 8.86
CA ALA A 86 6.41 -13.28 8.62
C ALA A 86 5.59 -12.38 9.57
N SER A 87 6.05 -12.17 10.80
CA SER A 87 5.38 -11.35 11.82
C SER A 87 5.87 -9.90 11.89
N SER A 88 6.77 -9.47 11.00
CA SER A 88 7.30 -8.12 11.03
C SER A 88 6.24 -7.10 10.62
N PRO A 89 6.28 -5.89 11.18
CA PRO A 89 5.41 -4.82 10.71
C PRO A 89 5.73 -4.50 9.25
N LEU A 90 4.66 -4.27 8.49
CA LEU A 90 4.76 -3.78 7.12
C LEU A 90 4.81 -2.27 7.15
N LEU A 91 5.67 -1.71 6.31
CA LEU A 91 5.95 -0.30 6.23
C LEU A 91 5.55 0.24 4.86
N MET A 92 4.91 1.39 4.87
CA MET A 92 4.76 2.23 3.68
C MET A 92 5.86 3.29 3.71
N CYS A 93 6.70 3.32 2.69
CA CYS A 93 7.84 4.22 2.62
C CYS A 93 7.78 5.13 1.41
N PHE A 94 8.17 6.39 1.61
CA PHE A 94 8.19 7.43 0.58
C PHE A 94 9.54 8.13 0.50
N ASN A 95 9.92 8.56 -0.70
CA ASN A 95 11.07 9.43 -0.92
C ASN A 95 10.70 10.54 -1.91
N TYR A 96 10.57 11.77 -1.43
CA TYR A 96 10.20 12.93 -2.24
C TYR A 96 11.41 13.76 -2.73
N GLY A 97 12.61 13.19 -2.65
CA GLY A 97 13.86 13.76 -3.14
C GLY A 97 14.56 14.70 -2.16
N GLU A 98 15.86 14.92 -2.37
CA GLU A 98 16.76 15.65 -1.45
C GLU A 98 16.32 17.08 -1.08
N ASN A 99 15.46 17.70 -1.89
CA ASN A 99 14.98 19.06 -1.67
C ASN A 99 13.63 19.12 -0.95
N SER A 100 13.00 17.98 -0.62
CA SER A 100 11.79 17.96 0.21
C SER A 100 12.14 18.10 1.69
N TYR A 101 11.21 18.68 2.45
CA TYR A 101 11.28 18.78 3.91
C TYR A 101 9.94 18.32 4.47
N ASN A 102 9.98 17.34 5.37
CA ASN A 102 8.81 16.89 6.09
C ASN A 102 8.67 17.72 7.38
N PRO A 103 7.63 18.58 7.49
CA PRO A 103 7.46 19.41 8.67
C PRO A 103 7.04 18.63 9.92
N VAL A 104 6.56 17.39 9.77
CA VAL A 104 6.14 16.54 10.90
C VAL A 104 7.35 15.91 11.57
N THR A 105 8.28 15.34 10.80
CA THR A 105 9.47 14.64 11.31
C THR A 105 10.70 15.56 11.42
N GLY A 106 10.70 16.68 10.71
CA GLY A 106 11.87 17.56 10.55
C GLY A 106 12.91 17.02 9.58
N GLN A 107 12.64 15.91 8.89
CA GLN A 107 13.58 15.29 7.96
C GLN A 107 13.65 16.05 6.62
N ARG A 108 14.84 16.07 6.02
CA ARG A 108 15.08 16.55 4.66
C ARG A 108 15.56 15.40 3.80
N GLY A 109 14.88 15.16 2.67
CA GLY A 109 15.24 14.10 1.73
C GLY A 109 15.24 12.67 2.29
N GLY A 110 15.69 11.73 1.47
CA GLY A 110 15.77 10.32 1.83
C GLY A 110 14.42 9.60 1.90
N TRP A 111 14.48 8.34 2.35
CA TRP A 111 13.31 7.53 2.61
C TRP A 111 12.75 7.82 4.00
N GLU A 112 11.43 8.02 4.07
CA GLU A 112 10.67 8.11 5.32
C GLU A 112 9.59 7.02 5.29
N CYS A 113 9.55 6.21 6.35
CA CYS A 113 8.64 5.09 6.47
C CYS A 113 7.68 5.30 7.63
N GLN A 114 6.46 4.84 7.47
CA GLN A 114 5.47 4.72 8.53
C GLN A 114 4.91 3.30 8.55
N ALA A 115 4.37 2.88 9.69
CA ALA A 115 3.69 1.59 9.76
C ALA A 115 2.47 1.61 8.83
N LEU A 116 2.24 0.51 8.11
CA LEU A 116 1.09 0.41 7.21
C LEU A 116 -0.26 0.65 7.90
N PRO A 117 -0.51 0.16 9.14
CA PRO A 117 -1.74 0.49 9.85
C PRO A 117 -1.94 2.00 10.02
N ASP A 118 -0.90 2.76 10.38
CA ASP A 118 -0.99 4.22 10.56
C ASP A 118 -1.32 4.91 9.23
N TYR A 119 -0.68 4.49 8.13
CA TYR A 119 -1.01 4.99 6.79
C TYR A 119 -2.47 4.70 6.42
N LEU A 120 -3.00 3.53 6.78
CA LEU A 120 -4.38 3.15 6.46
C LEU A 120 -5.41 3.83 7.37
N ASP A 121 -5.06 4.15 8.62
CA ASP A 121 -5.94 4.86 9.55
C ASP A 121 -6.21 6.31 9.07
N ASP A 122 -5.22 6.94 8.44
CA ASP A 122 -5.36 8.29 7.87
C ASP A 122 -6.02 8.29 6.48
N LEU A 123 -6.08 7.15 5.79
CA LEU A 123 -6.72 7.00 4.49
C LEU A 123 -8.24 7.15 4.61
N LYS A 124 -8.79 8.22 4.02
CA LYS A 124 -10.24 8.49 4.06
C LYS A 124 -10.95 8.07 2.79
N GLU A 125 -10.31 8.27 1.64
CA GLU A 125 -10.84 7.85 0.35
C GLU A 125 -9.74 7.32 -0.56
N GLN A 126 -10.08 6.34 -1.38
CA GLN A 126 -9.22 5.80 -2.40
C GLN A 126 -10.03 5.60 -3.68
N THR A 127 -9.44 5.92 -4.82
CA THR A 127 -10.01 5.59 -6.13
C THR A 127 -8.92 5.07 -7.08
N SER A 128 -9.30 4.19 -7.98
CA SER A 128 -8.41 3.72 -9.04
C SER A 128 -8.04 4.85 -10.01
N GLY A 129 -6.80 4.79 -10.51
CA GLY A 129 -6.24 5.71 -11.47
C GLY A 129 -5.68 7.01 -10.88
N ASP A 130 -5.20 7.86 -11.78
CA ASP A 130 -4.74 9.22 -11.48
C ASP A 130 -5.90 10.22 -11.69
N MET A 131 -6.81 10.28 -10.72
CA MET A 131 -8.11 11.00 -10.82
C MET A 131 -7.94 12.48 -11.19
N PHE A 132 -6.84 13.09 -10.74
CA PHE A 132 -6.53 14.50 -10.93
C PHE A 132 -5.41 14.75 -11.97
N GLY A 133 -4.85 13.69 -12.55
CA GLY A 133 -3.76 13.80 -13.51
C GLY A 133 -2.45 14.31 -12.90
N LEU A 134 -2.20 14.05 -11.62
CA LEU A 134 -1.04 14.53 -10.86
C LEU A 134 0.29 14.13 -11.52
N ALA A 135 0.37 12.92 -12.11
CA ALA A 135 1.60 12.42 -12.73
C ALA A 135 2.05 13.27 -13.92
N ARG A 136 1.09 13.88 -14.63
CA ARG A 136 1.34 14.66 -15.85
C ARG A 136 1.47 16.16 -15.58
N ARG A 137 1.41 16.59 -14.32
CA ARG A 137 1.39 18.00 -13.92
C ARG A 137 2.69 18.37 -13.19
N SER A 138 2.94 19.68 -13.14
CA SER A 138 4.02 20.28 -12.35
C SER A 138 3.47 21.22 -11.27
N ARG A 139 2.33 21.88 -11.53
CA ARG A 139 1.58 22.69 -10.57
C ARG A 139 0.37 21.93 -10.07
N VAL A 140 -0.01 22.22 -8.83
CA VAL A 140 -1.28 21.76 -8.24
C VAL A 140 -2.46 22.39 -8.99
N PRO A 141 -3.65 21.75 -9.03
CA PRO A 141 -4.86 22.39 -9.54
C PRO A 141 -5.19 23.70 -8.80
N PHE A 142 -5.08 23.67 -7.49
CA PHE A 142 -5.15 24.81 -6.57
C PHE A 142 -4.36 24.46 -5.29
N VAL A 143 -4.07 25.45 -4.46
CA VAL A 143 -3.39 25.21 -3.18
C VAL A 143 -4.39 24.59 -2.20
N LEU A 144 -4.11 23.38 -1.71
CA LEU A 144 -4.93 22.74 -0.68
C LEU A 144 -4.82 23.51 0.65
N ASN A 145 -5.96 23.63 1.32
CA ASN A 145 -6.01 24.01 2.73
C ASN A 145 -5.95 22.75 3.62
N THR A 146 -5.97 22.93 4.93
CA THR A 146 -5.85 21.84 5.91
C THR A 146 -7.20 21.26 6.35
N VAL A 147 -8.33 21.71 5.78
CA VAL A 147 -9.68 21.30 6.19
C VAL A 147 -10.03 19.93 5.60
N PRO A 148 -10.76 19.06 6.33
CA PRO A 148 -11.31 17.83 5.76
C PRO A 148 -12.12 18.08 4.48
N THR A 149 -11.99 17.19 3.50
CA THR A 149 -12.71 17.23 2.20
C THR A 149 -12.78 15.82 1.59
N THR A 150 -13.52 15.67 0.51
CA THR A 150 -13.59 14.43 -0.30
C THR A 150 -12.86 14.57 -1.64
N LEU A 151 -12.53 13.45 -2.27
CA LEU A 151 -11.99 13.43 -3.64
C LEU A 151 -12.98 14.06 -4.63
N GLN A 152 -14.28 13.84 -4.44
CA GLN A 152 -15.32 14.42 -5.29
C GLN A 152 -15.40 15.95 -5.14
N GLN A 153 -15.39 16.47 -3.92
CA GLN A 153 -15.40 17.93 -3.69
C GLN A 153 -14.17 18.61 -4.30
N LEU A 154 -13.00 17.97 -4.20
CA LEU A 154 -11.80 18.45 -4.87
C LEU A 154 -11.94 18.42 -6.39
N LYS A 155 -12.54 17.35 -6.93
CA LYS A 155 -12.79 17.21 -8.37
C LYS A 155 -13.71 18.29 -8.92
N ASP A 156 -14.76 18.62 -8.18
CA ASP A 156 -15.75 19.63 -8.57
C ASP A 156 -15.18 21.06 -8.49
N SER A 157 -14.06 21.25 -7.80
CA SER A 157 -13.37 22.54 -7.63
C SER A 157 -12.28 22.80 -8.69
N MET A 158 -12.08 21.87 -9.63
CA MET A 158 -11.05 21.92 -10.69
C MET A 158 -11.61 22.38 -12.03
#